data_AF-A0AAV0RX27-F1
#
_entry.id   AF-A0AAV0RX27-F1
#
_cell.length_a   1.000
_cell.length_b   1.000
_cell.length_c   1.000
_cell.angle_alpha   90.00
_cell.angle_beta   90.00
_cell.angle_gamma   90.00
#
_symmetry.space_group_name_H-M   'P 1'
#
loop_
_entity.id
_entity.type
_entity.pdbx_description
1 polymer ?
#
loop_
_entity_poly.entity_id
_entity_poly.type
_entity_poly.pdbx_seq_one_letter_code
_entity_poly.pdbx_strand_id
1 'polypeptide(L)'
;MKVPVSIADLGGTEIDLRFANSKEGRLSVIVAPVLRFADYLGEDARIEQIGPPDRVISAFGPEVIGENVEGKVLSMNVAEHGGRTYYQFELEPPHALITATAAGNRLYLFNVTANGLQWKRHYPELKKISDSFRVV
;
A
#
# COMPACT_ATOMS: atom_id res chain seq x y z
N MET A 1 -14.04 -20.46 2.58
CA MET A 1 -14.40 -19.41 3.55
C MET A 1 -13.10 -18.67 3.90
N LYS A 2 -12.96 -17.39 3.53
CA LYS A 2 -11.77 -16.58 3.91
C LYS A 2 -12.13 -15.84 5.18
N VAL A 3 -11.44 -16.14 6.27
CA VAL A 3 -11.62 -15.46 7.56
C VAL A 3 -10.61 -14.30 7.58
N PRO A 4 -11.05 -13.03 7.71
CA PRO A 4 -10.12 -11.93 7.96
C PRO A 4 -9.53 -12.11 9.36
N VAL A 5 -8.21 -11.98 9.47
CA VAL A 5 -7.50 -12.02 10.75
C VAL A 5 -6.82 -10.66 10.90
N SER A 6 -7.31 -9.85 11.83
CA SER A 6 -6.63 -8.63 12.27
C SER A 6 -5.50 -9.03 13.22
N ILE A 7 -4.28 -8.61 12.91
CA ILE A 7 -3.10 -8.84 13.74
C ILE A 7 -2.55 -7.45 14.06
N ALA A 8 -2.90 -6.94 15.23
CA ALA A 8 -2.33 -5.72 15.76
C ALA A 8 -1.06 -6.06 16.56
N ASP A 9 0.12 -5.62 16.06
CA ASP A 9 1.33 -5.18 16.81
C ASP A 9 2.52 -5.04 15.84
N LEU A 10 3.51 -4.13 15.95
CA LEU A 10 4.00 -3.26 17.03
C LEU A 10 4.08 -1.79 16.53
N GLY A 11 3.56 -0.83 17.31
CA GLY A 11 3.70 0.61 17.01
C GLY A 11 2.48 1.31 16.40
N GLY A 12 1.32 0.65 16.41
CA GLY A 12 0.04 1.23 15.96
C GLY A 12 -0.26 1.08 14.46
N THR A 13 0.55 0.34 13.70
CA THR A 13 0.16 -0.12 12.36
C THR A 13 -0.74 -1.35 12.49
N GLU A 14 -1.89 -1.32 11.83
CA GLU A 14 -2.87 -2.39 11.85
C GLU A 14 -3.01 -2.98 10.44
N ILE A 15 -2.89 -4.30 10.33
CA ILE A 15 -3.33 -5.01 9.13
C ILE A 15 -4.84 -5.18 9.24
N ASP A 16 -5.58 -4.36 8.51
CA ASP A 16 -7.04 -4.35 8.55
C ASP A 16 -7.63 -5.56 7.81
N LEU A 17 -7.09 -5.87 6.63
CA LEU A 17 -7.61 -6.94 5.77
C LEU A 17 -6.49 -7.70 5.07
N ARG A 18 -6.66 -9.02 4.92
CA ARG A 18 -5.75 -9.89 4.14
C ARG A 18 -6.52 -10.91 3.33
N PHE A 19 -6.30 -10.94 2.02
CA PHE A 19 -6.81 -11.98 1.13
C PHE A 19 -5.66 -12.67 0.42
N ALA A 20 -5.69 -14.00 0.33
CA ALA A 20 -4.69 -14.77 -0.41
C ALA A 20 -5.37 -15.79 -1.31
N ASN A 21 -4.79 -16.02 -2.48
CA ASN A 21 -5.13 -17.09 -3.39
C ASN A 21 -3.81 -17.76 -3.80
N SER A 22 -3.68 -19.06 -3.56
CA SER A 22 -2.46 -19.81 -3.89
C SER A 22 -2.12 -19.78 -5.39
N LYS A 23 -3.09 -19.51 -6.25
CA LYS A 23 -2.91 -19.44 -7.72
C LYS A 23 -2.62 -18.02 -8.24
N GLU A 24 -3.03 -16.98 -7.54
CA GLU A 24 -3.04 -15.61 -8.08
C GLU A 24 -2.16 -14.63 -7.29
N GLY A 25 -1.92 -14.89 -6.01
CA GLY A 25 -1.14 -13.99 -5.14
C GLY A 25 -1.89 -13.60 -3.88
N ARG A 26 -1.47 -12.50 -3.28
CA ARG A 26 -2.00 -11.99 -2.01
C ARG A 26 -2.26 -10.51 -2.11
N LEU A 27 -3.27 -10.03 -1.41
CA LEU A 27 -3.49 -8.61 -1.14
C LEU A 27 -3.70 -8.36 0.35
N SER A 28 -3.37 -7.15 0.79
CA SER A 28 -3.61 -6.67 2.14
C SER A 28 -3.88 -5.17 2.18
N VAL A 29 -4.72 -4.75 3.12
CA VAL A 29 -4.89 -3.34 3.51
C VAL A 29 -4.17 -3.15 4.84
N ILE A 30 -3.30 -2.15 4.89
CA ILE A 30 -2.55 -1.76 6.07
C ILE A 30 -2.93 -0.32 6.40
N VAL A 31 -3.18 -0.05 7.68
CA VAL A 31 -3.57 1.26 8.19
C VAL A 31 -2.55 1.69 9.24
N ALA A 32 -1.93 2.85 9.04
CA ALA A 32 -0.90 3.38 9.94
C ALA A 32 -1.22 4.82 10.38
N PRO A 33 -0.86 5.23 11.60
CA PRO A 33 -1.09 6.61 12.06
C PRO A 33 -0.12 7.57 11.37
N VAL A 34 -0.66 8.69 10.84
CA VAL A 34 0.13 9.68 10.08
C VAL A 34 1.19 10.39 10.93
N LEU A 35 1.00 10.45 12.26
CA LEU A 35 1.93 11.05 13.22
C LEU A 35 3.29 10.34 13.26
N ARG A 36 3.41 9.12 12.72
CA ARG A 36 4.72 8.47 12.54
C ARG A 36 5.60 9.16 11.50
N PHE A 37 5.01 10.02 10.68
CA PHE A 37 5.64 10.56 9.47
C PHE A 37 5.63 12.09 9.40
N ALA A 38 4.80 12.77 10.20
CA ALA A 38 4.72 14.22 10.32
C ALA A 38 4.24 14.66 11.71
N ASP A 39 4.81 15.74 12.23
CA ASP A 39 4.61 16.21 13.61
C ASP A 39 3.18 16.70 13.90
N TYR A 40 2.49 17.24 12.89
CA TYR A 40 1.10 17.64 12.99
C TYR A 40 0.45 17.68 11.60
N LEU A 41 -0.56 16.84 11.42
CA LEU A 41 -1.46 16.87 10.27
C LEU A 41 -2.85 17.06 10.86
N GLY A 42 -3.59 18.06 10.38
CA GLY A 42 -4.93 18.35 10.88
C GLY A 42 -5.89 17.16 10.77
N GLU A 43 -7.17 17.38 11.05
CA GLU A 43 -8.14 16.28 11.17
C GLU A 43 -8.36 15.48 9.87
N ASP A 44 -8.01 16.02 8.69
CA ASP A 44 -8.01 15.32 7.40
C ASP A 44 -6.67 15.48 6.69
N ALA A 45 -5.73 14.59 7.02
CA ALA A 45 -4.41 14.52 6.43
C ALA A 45 -4.48 14.14 4.95
N ARG A 46 -3.69 14.85 4.15
CA ARG A 46 -3.42 14.57 2.73
C ARG A 46 -2.06 13.89 2.59
N ILE A 47 -1.95 12.92 1.68
CA ILE A 47 -0.70 12.14 1.53
C ILE A 47 0.48 13.02 1.10
N GLU A 48 0.18 14.10 0.38
CA GLU A 48 1.13 15.13 -0.04
C GLU A 48 1.78 15.86 1.16
N GLN A 49 1.08 15.92 2.30
CA GLN A 49 1.62 16.52 3.53
C GLN A 49 2.56 15.55 4.27
N ILE A 50 2.44 14.25 4.02
CA ILE A 50 3.37 13.23 4.53
C ILE A 50 4.69 13.31 3.74
N GLY A 51 4.59 13.55 2.44
CA GLY A 51 5.73 13.81 1.57
C GLY A 51 5.49 13.40 0.12
N PRO A 52 6.48 13.59 -0.77
CA PRO A 52 6.42 13.11 -2.14
C PRO A 52 6.49 11.56 -2.21
N PRO A 53 6.10 10.93 -3.34
CA PRO A 53 6.02 9.48 -3.47
C PRO A 53 7.26 8.71 -3.00
N ASP A 54 8.47 9.19 -3.30
CA ASP A 54 9.76 8.63 -2.91
C ASP A 54 9.97 8.60 -1.39
N ARG A 55 9.60 9.68 -0.69
CA ARG A 55 9.65 9.73 0.78
C ARG A 55 8.66 8.75 1.39
N VAL A 56 7.44 8.71 0.85
CA VAL A 56 6.37 7.87 1.37
C VAL A 56 6.79 6.40 1.21
N ILE A 57 7.16 5.92 0.00
CA ILE A 57 7.57 4.51 -0.22
C ILE A 57 8.80 4.12 0.59
N SER A 58 9.77 5.01 0.77
CA SER A 58 10.96 4.71 1.58
C SER A 58 10.61 4.53 3.06
N ALA A 59 9.60 5.25 3.55
CA ALA A 59 9.18 5.19 4.95
C ALA A 59 8.32 3.96 5.27
N PHE A 60 7.37 3.58 4.40
CA PHE A 60 6.44 2.47 4.67
C PHE A 60 6.75 1.18 3.90
N GLY A 61 7.43 1.28 2.76
CA GLY A 61 7.67 0.16 1.86
C GLY A 61 8.25 -1.06 2.56
N PRO A 62 9.30 -0.90 3.40
CA PRO A 62 9.88 -2.02 4.15
C PRO A 62 8.90 -2.74 5.08
N GLU A 63 7.97 -2.02 5.69
CA GLU A 63 6.93 -2.62 6.55
C GLU A 63 5.88 -3.37 5.72
N VAL A 64 5.59 -2.89 4.51
CA VAL A 64 4.59 -3.49 3.61
C VAL A 64 5.09 -4.76 2.92
N ILE A 65 6.34 -4.75 2.44
CA ILE A 65 6.92 -5.88 1.69
C ILE A 65 7.85 -6.76 2.53
N GLY A 66 8.23 -6.33 3.73
CA GLY A 66 9.11 -7.08 4.65
C GLY A 66 10.61 -6.97 4.34
N GLU A 67 11.02 -6.07 3.44
CA GLU A 67 12.41 -5.86 3.02
C GLU A 67 12.64 -4.45 2.47
N ASN A 68 13.90 -3.98 2.42
CA ASN A 68 14.24 -2.65 1.87
C ASN A 68 13.70 -2.49 0.43
N VAL A 69 13.22 -1.30 0.06
CA VAL A 69 12.67 -0.93 -1.26
C VAL A 69 13.67 -0.27 -2.21
N GLU A 70 14.87 0.07 -1.72
CA GLU A 70 15.93 0.72 -2.50
C GLU A 70 16.31 -0.12 -3.74
N GLY A 71 16.32 0.51 -4.91
CA GLY A 71 16.62 -0.14 -6.18
C GLY A 71 15.54 -1.08 -6.72
N LYS A 72 14.39 -1.21 -6.04
CA LYS A 72 13.32 -2.16 -6.43
C LYS A 72 12.11 -1.50 -7.04
N VAL A 73 11.95 -0.18 -6.93
CA VAL A 73 10.82 0.53 -7.52
C VAL A 73 11.02 0.62 -9.04
N LEU A 74 10.19 -0.08 -9.80
CA LEU A 74 10.18 -0.06 -11.26
C LEU A 74 9.44 1.17 -11.81
N SER A 75 8.32 1.53 -11.17
CA SER A 75 7.53 2.69 -11.58
C SER A 75 6.79 3.32 -10.41
N MET A 76 6.51 4.62 -10.57
CA MET A 76 5.69 5.41 -9.67
C MET A 76 4.64 6.16 -10.49
N ASN A 77 3.43 6.25 -9.98
CA ASN A 77 2.35 7.04 -10.55
C ASN A 77 1.59 7.80 -9.46
N VAL A 78 1.08 8.98 -9.81
CA VAL A 78 0.22 9.80 -8.94
C VAL A 78 -1.13 9.92 -9.60
N ALA A 79 -2.19 9.54 -8.89
CA ALA A 79 -3.56 9.61 -9.38
C ALA A 79 -4.45 10.35 -8.39
N GLU A 80 -5.42 11.10 -8.89
CA GLU A 80 -6.43 11.75 -8.06
C GLU A 80 -7.80 11.08 -8.27
N HIS A 81 -8.44 10.69 -7.17
CA HIS A 81 -9.78 10.11 -7.19
C HIS A 81 -10.61 10.62 -6.01
N GLY A 82 -11.76 11.23 -6.30
CA GLY A 82 -12.67 11.73 -5.25
C GLY A 82 -12.04 12.82 -4.38
N GLY A 83 -11.16 13.66 -4.94
CA GLY A 83 -10.46 14.72 -4.21
C GLY A 83 -9.32 14.24 -3.30
N ARG A 84 -8.98 12.94 -3.34
CA ARG A 84 -7.84 12.34 -2.66
C ARG A 84 -6.77 11.93 -3.66
N THR A 85 -5.52 12.17 -3.28
CA THR A 85 -4.33 11.78 -4.02
C THR A 85 -3.90 10.38 -3.62
N TYR A 86 -3.51 9.58 -4.61
CA TYR A 86 -3.04 8.22 -4.48
C TYR A 86 -1.65 8.10 -5.09
N TYR A 87 -0.71 7.55 -4.33
CA TYR A 87 0.61 7.19 -4.84
C TYR A 87 0.64 5.70 -5.13
N GLN A 88 1.01 5.34 -6.35
CA GLN A 88 1.01 3.98 -6.85
C GLN A 88 2.44 3.59 -7.20
N PHE A 89 2.86 2.41 -6.74
CA PHE A 89 4.20 1.89 -6.89
C PHE A 89 4.15 0.49 -7.47
N GLU A 90 5.03 0.20 -8.42
CA GLU A 90 5.32 -1.15 -8.88
C GLU A 90 6.76 -1.50 -8.51
N LEU A 91 6.96 -2.63 -7.85
CA LEU A 91 8.26 -3.08 -7.36
C LEU A 91 8.65 -4.43 -7.94
N GLU A 92 9.97 -4.64 -8.09
CA GLU A 92 10.59 -5.92 -8.39
C GLU A 92 12.10 -5.93 -8.03
N PRO A 93 12.63 -6.96 -7.34
CA PRO A 93 11.93 -7.95 -6.51
C PRO A 93 11.60 -7.39 -5.10
N PRO A 94 10.49 -7.79 -4.46
CA PRO A 94 9.49 -8.76 -4.91
C PRO A 94 8.49 -8.12 -5.87
N HIS A 95 7.75 -8.92 -6.65
CA HIS A 95 6.67 -8.38 -7.47
C HIS A 95 5.53 -7.88 -6.58
N ALA A 96 5.43 -6.56 -6.46
CA ALA A 96 4.44 -5.90 -5.63
C ALA A 96 3.82 -4.69 -6.34
N LEU A 97 2.52 -4.49 -6.12
CA LEU A 97 1.83 -3.23 -6.37
C LEU A 97 1.43 -2.63 -5.03
N ILE A 98 1.82 -1.38 -4.79
CA ILE A 98 1.42 -0.66 -3.58
C ILE A 98 0.67 0.60 -3.98
N THR A 99 -0.52 0.79 -3.42
CA THR A 99 -1.32 2.02 -3.56
C THR A 99 -1.50 2.66 -2.19
N ALA A 100 -1.04 3.89 -2.03
CA ALA A 100 -1.04 4.63 -0.77
C ALA A 100 -1.92 5.88 -0.87
N THR A 101 -2.69 6.18 0.18
CA THR A 101 -3.40 7.46 0.34
C THR A 101 -3.55 7.80 1.83
N ALA A 102 -3.89 9.05 2.15
CA ALA A 102 -4.18 9.48 3.52
C ALA A 102 -5.63 9.97 3.63
N ALA A 103 -6.26 9.67 4.76
CA ALA A 103 -7.59 10.16 5.12
C ALA A 103 -7.75 10.23 6.64
N GLY A 104 -8.38 11.29 7.13
CA GLY A 104 -8.47 11.51 8.57
C GLY A 104 -7.08 11.65 9.18
N ASN A 105 -6.78 10.89 10.23
CA ASN A 105 -5.45 10.78 10.84
C ASN A 105 -4.71 9.47 10.49
N ARG A 106 -5.07 8.83 9.37
CA ARG A 106 -4.52 7.53 8.96
C ARG A 106 -3.94 7.57 7.54
N LEU A 107 -2.83 6.87 7.37
CA LEU A 107 -2.28 6.45 6.09
C LEU A 107 -2.83 5.06 5.78
N TYR A 108 -3.37 4.89 4.58
CA TYR A 108 -3.90 3.64 4.06
C TYR A 108 -2.98 3.13 2.96
N LEU A 109 -2.60 1.86 3.06
CA LEU A 109 -1.69 1.19 2.14
C LEU A 109 -2.37 -0.09 1.65
N PHE A 110 -2.65 -0.14 0.35
CA PHE A 110 -3.13 -1.34 -0.32
C PHE A 110 -1.97 -2.02 -1.04
N ASN A 111 -1.67 -3.24 -0.65
CA ASN A 111 -0.55 -4.02 -1.19
C ASN A 111 -1.08 -5.25 -1.93
N VAL A 112 -0.55 -5.50 -3.12
CA VAL A 112 -0.75 -6.73 -3.89
C VAL A 112 0.61 -7.35 -4.15
N THR A 113 0.81 -8.61 -3.79
CA THR A 113 2.07 -9.34 -3.99
C THR A 113 1.82 -10.65 -4.70
N ALA A 114 2.76 -11.05 -5.56
CA ALA A 114 2.72 -12.32 -6.26
C ALA A 114 4.14 -12.87 -6.50
N ASN A 115 4.28 -14.18 -6.67
CA ASN A 115 5.53 -14.74 -7.18
C ASN A 115 5.64 -14.53 -8.71
N GLY A 116 6.81 -14.76 -9.30
CA GLY A 116 7.03 -14.47 -10.73
C GLY A 116 6.08 -15.21 -11.69
N LEU A 117 5.67 -16.44 -11.37
CA LEU A 117 4.72 -17.19 -12.20
C LEU A 117 3.31 -16.59 -12.11
N GLN A 118 2.88 -16.27 -10.90
CA GLN A 118 1.59 -15.62 -10.63
C GLN A 118 1.54 -14.24 -11.29
N TRP A 119 2.60 -13.44 -11.13
CA TRP A 119 2.73 -12.10 -11.70
C TRP A 119 2.62 -12.14 -13.23
N LYS A 120 3.44 -12.97 -13.88
CA LYS A 120 3.41 -13.13 -15.34
C LYS A 120 2.03 -13.52 -15.87
N ARG A 121 1.26 -14.30 -15.10
CA ARG A 121 -0.06 -14.81 -15.52
C ARG A 121 -1.21 -13.87 -15.20
N HIS A 122 -1.14 -13.17 -14.07
CA HIS A 122 -2.27 -12.45 -13.48
C HIS A 122 -2.03 -10.95 -13.30
N TYR A 123 -0.93 -10.40 -13.83
CA TYR A 123 -0.62 -8.97 -13.73
C TYR A 123 -1.81 -8.07 -14.12
N PRO A 124 -2.54 -8.29 -15.24
CA PRO A 124 -3.67 -7.43 -15.61
C PRO A 124 -4.75 -7.39 -14.53
N GLU A 125 -5.10 -8.54 -13.94
CA GLU A 125 -6.09 -8.64 -12.87
C GLU A 125 -5.59 -8.03 -11.57
N LEU A 126 -4.34 -8.30 -11.19
CA LEU A 126 -3.70 -7.75 -9.99
C LEU A 126 -3.61 -6.22 -10.08
N LYS A 127 -3.24 -5.69 -11.25
CA LYS A 127 -3.19 -4.26 -11.52
C LYS A 127 -4.57 -3.62 -11.46
N LYS A 128 -5.58 -4.24 -12.07
CA LYS A 128 -6.98 -3.80 -11.96
C LYS A 128 -7.48 -3.76 -10.51
N ILE A 129 -7.11 -4.75 -9.71
CA ILE A 129 -7.44 -4.79 -8.27
C ILE A 129 -6.76 -3.62 -7.55
N SER A 130 -5.45 -3.41 -7.76
CA SER A 130 -4.72 -2.28 -7.20
C SER A 130 -5.34 -0.93 -7.58
N ASP A 131 -5.68 -0.75 -8.85
CA ASP A 131 -6.26 0.49 -9.37
C ASP A 131 -7.70 0.73 -8.91
N SER A 132 -8.37 -0.28 -8.34
CA SER A 132 -9.73 -0.16 -7.80
C SER A 132 -9.78 0.32 -6.34
N PHE A 133 -8.65 0.34 -5.63
CA PHE A 133 -8.63 0.70 -4.21
C PHE A 133 -9.01 2.16 -3.98
N ARG A 134 -10.04 2.42 -3.18
CA ARG A 134 -10.51 3.76 -2.83
C ARG A 134 -10.80 3.83 -1.34
N VAL A 135 -10.46 4.96 -0.73
CA VAL A 135 -10.87 5.33 0.64
C VAL A 135 -11.99 6.37 0.51
N VAL A 136 -13.14 6.09 1.12
CA VAL A 136 -14.37 6.91 1.09
C VAL A 136 -14.69 7.47 2.45
#